data_AF-A0A7K4BBE0-F1
#
_entry.id   AF-A0A7K4BBE0-F1
#
_cell.length_a   1.000
_cell.length_b   1.000
_cell.length_c   1.000
_cell.angle_alpha   90.00
_cell.angle_beta   90.00
_cell.angle_gamma   90.00
#
_symmetry.space_group_name_H-M   'P 1'
#
loop_
_entity.id
_entity.type
_entity.pdbx_description
1 polymer ?
#
loop_
_entity_poly.entity_id
_entity_poly.type
_entity_poly.pdbx_seq_one_letter_code
_entity_poly.pdbx_strand_id
1 'polypeptide(L)'
;MKKWYPTLVLMMVFMLGFGICSAEEPSTMPITLKENASEPYDDEIFLQLVTPVIDGLTNSRLNSSERMDVTSVYYSAASMKVSPDFYPVAENITRLLFYLVSSSESYEEVDKDSGLAIHNDEMRDSLKAQAKADLLAAEDAWRGLVMVYPNSTLFG
;
A
#
# COMPACT_ATOMS: atom_id res chain seq x y z
N MET A 1 -11.45 -48.66 -47.01
CA MET A 1 -11.91 -48.54 -45.61
C MET A 1 -11.00 -47.53 -44.91
N LYS A 2 -11.47 -46.29 -44.75
CA LYS A 2 -10.68 -45.15 -44.27
C LYS A 2 -10.95 -45.01 -42.77
N LYS A 3 -9.98 -45.38 -41.92
CA LYS A 3 -10.07 -45.23 -40.46
C LYS A 3 -9.84 -43.75 -40.12
N TRP A 4 -10.88 -43.10 -39.61
CA TRP A 4 -10.85 -41.77 -38.99
C TRP A 4 -11.06 -41.99 -37.51
N TYR A 5 -10.13 -41.56 -36.65
CA TYR A 5 -10.30 -41.25 -35.22
C TYR A 5 -8.96 -40.68 -34.70
N PRO A 6 -8.96 -39.75 -33.74
CA PRO A 6 -9.12 -38.33 -34.05
C PRO A 6 -7.96 -37.50 -33.49
N THR A 7 -7.74 -36.35 -34.11
CA THR A 7 -6.89 -35.24 -33.69
C THR A 7 -7.41 -34.59 -32.39
N LEU A 8 -7.47 -35.34 -31.29
CA LEU A 8 -8.14 -34.94 -30.04
C LEU A 8 -7.28 -35.13 -28.79
N VAL A 9 -6.00 -35.48 -28.95
CA VAL A 9 -5.08 -35.72 -27.81
C VAL A 9 -3.98 -34.65 -27.69
N LEU A 10 -3.83 -33.73 -28.65
CA LEU A 10 -2.75 -32.72 -28.63
C LEU A 10 -3.18 -31.32 -28.16
N MET A 11 -4.44 -31.11 -27.76
CA MET A 11 -4.96 -29.80 -27.33
C MET A 11 -5.31 -29.70 -25.84
N MET A 12 -4.91 -30.67 -25.02
CA MET A 12 -5.30 -30.76 -23.60
C MET A 12 -4.16 -30.58 -22.60
N VAL A 13 -3.01 -30.01 -23.02
CA VAL A 13 -1.85 -29.75 -22.15
C VAL A 13 -1.28 -28.33 -22.36
N PHE A 14 -2.15 -27.35 -22.62
CA PHE A 14 -1.80 -25.92 -22.59
C PHE A 14 -2.75 -25.10 -21.71
N MET A 15 -3.39 -25.78 -20.74
CA MET A 15 -4.17 -25.20 -19.65
C MET A 15 -3.51 -25.55 -18.31
N LEU A 16 -2.17 -25.56 -18.27
CA LEU A 16 -1.42 -25.56 -17.02
C LEU A 16 -1.38 -24.13 -16.50
N GLY A 17 -2.45 -23.78 -15.78
CA GLY A 17 -2.39 -22.94 -14.59
C GLY A 17 -1.62 -21.63 -14.70
N PHE A 18 -2.12 -20.69 -15.51
CA PHE A 18 -2.19 -19.33 -14.98
C PHE A 18 -3.34 -19.34 -13.98
N GLY A 19 -3.05 -19.75 -12.75
CA GLY A 19 -3.89 -19.38 -11.63
C GLY A 19 -4.05 -17.87 -11.73
N ILE A 20 -5.28 -17.41 -11.93
CA ILE A 20 -5.62 -16.01 -11.77
C ILE A 20 -5.31 -15.74 -10.31
N CYS A 21 -4.11 -15.24 -10.04
CA CYS A 21 -3.85 -14.54 -8.82
C CYS A 21 -4.70 -13.29 -8.95
N SER A 22 -5.94 -13.32 -8.46
CA SER A 22 -6.62 -12.06 -8.14
C SER A 22 -5.74 -11.42 -7.08
N ALA A 23 -4.87 -10.52 -7.53
CA ALA A 23 -4.19 -9.62 -6.60
C ALA A 23 -5.29 -8.72 -6.04
N GLU A 24 -5.49 -8.77 -4.73
CA GLU A 24 -6.35 -7.83 -4.05
C GLU A 24 -5.89 -6.40 -4.40
N GLU A 25 -6.82 -5.53 -4.75
CA GLU A 25 -6.46 -4.12 -4.99
C GLU A 25 -6.12 -3.45 -3.65
N PRO A 26 -5.13 -2.55 -3.62
CA PRO A 26 -4.85 -1.78 -2.42
C PRO A 26 -6.04 -0.94 -1.98
N SER A 27 -6.11 -0.66 -0.68
CA SER A 27 -7.12 0.16 -0.04
C SER A 27 -7.27 1.52 -0.74
N THR A 28 -8.52 1.98 -0.84
CA THR A 28 -8.81 3.30 -1.43
C THR A 28 -8.45 4.41 -0.46
N MET A 29 -7.58 5.33 -0.89
CA MET A 29 -7.25 6.54 -0.13
C MET A 29 -8.48 7.45 -0.04
N PRO A 30 -8.94 7.82 1.17
CA PRO A 30 -10.12 8.67 1.34
C PRO A 30 -9.86 10.14 0.99
N ILE A 31 -8.61 10.59 1.10
CA ILE A 31 -8.16 11.94 0.73
C ILE A 31 -6.89 11.83 -0.11
N THR A 32 -6.84 12.55 -1.21
CA THR A 32 -5.67 12.63 -2.08
C THR A 32 -5.25 14.07 -2.28
N LEU A 33 -3.97 14.27 -2.56
CA LEU A 33 -3.42 15.59 -2.88
C LEU A 33 -4.14 16.19 -4.08
N LYS A 34 -4.46 17.47 -3.99
CA LYS A 34 -5.07 18.20 -5.09
C LYS A 34 -4.04 18.40 -6.21
N GLU A 35 -4.30 17.80 -7.37
CA GLU A 35 -3.54 18.08 -8.58
C GLU A 35 -3.69 19.56 -8.99
N ASN A 36 -2.62 20.14 -9.52
CA ASN A 36 -2.61 21.51 -10.06
C ASN A 36 -3.08 22.58 -9.06
N ALA A 37 -2.61 22.50 -7.81
CA ALA A 37 -2.87 23.53 -6.83
C ALA A 37 -2.36 24.91 -7.32
N SER A 38 -3.08 25.96 -6.94
CA SER A 38 -2.66 27.34 -7.18
C SER A 38 -1.86 27.87 -5.99
N GLU A 39 -0.92 28.77 -6.26
CA GLU A 39 -0.15 29.48 -5.24
C GLU A 39 -1.04 30.14 -4.16
N PRO A 40 -0.52 30.33 -2.93
CA PRO A 40 0.80 29.90 -2.44
C PRO A 40 0.87 28.39 -2.15
N TYR A 41 2.08 27.83 -2.24
CA TYR A 41 2.38 26.42 -1.97
C TYR A 41 2.90 26.19 -0.54
N ASP A 42 2.60 25.03 0.00
CA ASP A 42 2.90 24.60 1.37
C ASP A 42 4.09 23.61 1.43
N ASP A 43 4.92 23.50 0.38
CA ASP A 43 5.95 22.46 0.24
C ASP A 43 6.89 22.35 1.45
N GLU A 44 7.35 23.49 1.99
CA GLU A 44 8.23 23.50 3.16
C GLU A 44 7.51 23.01 4.41
N ILE A 45 6.25 23.44 4.61
CA ILE A 45 5.41 23.02 5.73
C ILE A 45 5.10 21.52 5.63
N PHE A 46 4.84 21.03 4.41
CA PHE A 46 4.65 19.62 4.12
C PHE A 46 5.86 18.80 4.57
N LEU A 47 7.07 19.18 4.15
CA LEU A 47 8.28 18.47 4.52
C LEU A 47 8.56 18.52 6.03
N GLN A 48 8.36 19.67 6.68
CA GLN A 48 8.52 19.82 8.13
C GLN A 48 7.57 18.90 8.91
N LEU A 49 6.37 18.67 8.38
CA LEU A 49 5.36 17.81 8.99
C LEU A 49 5.71 16.31 8.81
N VAL A 50 6.08 15.89 7.60
CA VAL A 50 6.20 14.45 7.27
C VAL A 50 7.56 13.85 7.63
N THR A 51 8.64 14.64 7.53
CA THR A 51 10.02 14.15 7.68
C THR A 51 10.27 13.50 9.05
N PRO A 52 9.90 14.13 10.19
CA PRO A 52 10.16 13.54 11.51
C PRO A 52 9.45 12.21 11.72
N VAL A 53 8.26 12.04 11.13
CA VAL A 53 7.53 10.78 11.21
C VAL A 53 8.22 9.71 10.38
N ILE A 54 8.53 9.99 9.11
CA ILE A 54 9.19 9.02 8.22
C ILE A 54 10.56 8.59 8.77
N ASP A 55 11.37 9.53 9.25
CA ASP A 55 12.68 9.23 9.85
C ASP A 55 12.57 8.44 11.16
N GLY A 56 11.44 8.55 11.86
CA GLY A 56 11.15 7.79 13.07
C GLY A 56 10.68 6.36 12.82
N LEU A 57 10.22 6.03 11.61
CA LEU A 57 9.73 4.69 11.29
C LEU A 57 10.90 3.71 11.09
N THR A 58 10.87 2.62 11.86
CA THR A 58 11.89 1.56 11.81
C THR A 58 11.37 0.23 11.27
N ASN A 59 10.05 0.09 11.12
CA ASN A 59 9.39 -1.13 10.67
C ASN A 59 8.16 -0.76 9.82
N SER A 60 7.86 -1.56 8.80
CA SER A 60 6.68 -1.41 7.95
C SER A 60 5.38 -1.89 8.62
N ARG A 61 5.47 -2.60 9.75
CA ARG A 61 4.34 -2.98 10.61
C ARG A 61 4.26 -2.07 11.82
N LEU A 62 3.35 -1.11 11.75
CA LEU A 62 3.17 -0.06 12.74
C LEU A 62 2.38 -0.55 13.95
N ASN A 63 2.86 -0.23 15.15
CA ASN A 63 2.09 -0.38 16.38
C ASN A 63 1.00 0.71 16.49
N SER A 64 0.09 0.58 17.45
CA SER A 64 -1.07 1.47 17.56
C SER A 64 -0.70 2.96 17.73
N SER A 65 0.39 3.27 18.44
CA SER A 65 0.86 4.65 18.60
C SER A 65 1.40 5.20 17.29
N GLU A 66 2.28 4.45 16.62
CA GLU A 66 2.84 4.84 15.31
C GLU A 66 1.73 5.04 14.27
N ARG A 67 0.71 4.17 14.27
CA ARG A 67 -0.44 4.32 13.37
C ARG A 67 -1.20 5.61 13.63
N MET A 68 -1.41 6.01 14.87
CA MET A 68 -2.09 7.27 15.19
C MET A 68 -1.29 8.48 14.68
N ASP A 69 0.03 8.48 14.90
CA ASP A 69 0.91 9.56 14.46
C ASP A 69 0.95 9.66 12.92
N VAL A 70 1.18 8.52 12.26
CA VAL A 70 1.21 8.41 10.78
C VAL A 70 -0.14 8.79 10.17
N THR A 71 -1.25 8.36 10.76
CA THR A 71 -2.60 8.70 10.30
C THR A 71 -2.85 10.21 10.40
N SER A 72 -2.50 10.83 11.52
CA SER A 72 -2.67 12.27 11.71
C SER A 72 -1.86 13.08 10.69
N VAL A 73 -0.62 12.66 10.44
CA VAL A 73 0.24 13.28 9.43
C VAL A 73 -0.29 13.06 8.02
N TYR A 74 -0.76 11.86 7.67
CA TYR A 74 -1.39 11.58 6.37
C TYR A 74 -2.55 12.54 6.10
N TYR A 75 -3.52 12.64 7.01
CA TYR A 75 -4.69 13.51 6.80
C TYR A 75 -4.31 14.99 6.68
N SER A 76 -3.31 15.42 7.45
CA SER A 76 -2.81 16.80 7.38
C SER A 76 -2.10 17.06 6.05
N ALA A 77 -1.15 16.20 5.69
CA ALA A 77 -0.34 16.31 4.48
C ALA A 77 -1.18 16.20 3.19
N ALA A 78 -2.11 15.25 3.11
CA ALA A 78 -2.96 15.04 1.94
C ALA A 78 -3.89 16.23 1.64
N SER A 79 -4.10 17.12 2.61
CA SER A 79 -4.93 18.33 2.48
C SER A 79 -4.14 19.59 2.05
N MET A 80 -2.81 19.52 2.01
CA MET A 80 -1.95 20.67 1.71
C MET A 80 -1.90 20.98 0.21
N LYS A 81 -1.55 22.23 -0.12
CA LYS A 81 -1.31 22.64 -1.52
C LYS A 81 0.17 22.49 -1.84
N VAL A 82 0.51 21.46 -2.59
CA VAL A 82 1.90 21.26 -3.04
C VAL A 82 2.15 21.83 -4.43
N SER A 83 3.37 22.26 -4.72
CA SER A 83 3.75 22.73 -6.04
C SER A 83 3.74 21.59 -7.07
N PRO A 84 3.51 21.89 -8.37
CA PRO A 84 3.54 20.87 -9.42
C PRO A 84 4.84 20.08 -9.49
N ASP A 85 5.98 20.73 -9.24
CA ASP A 85 7.31 20.09 -9.27
C ASP A 85 7.51 19.15 -8.06
N PHE A 86 6.94 19.49 -6.90
CA PHE A 86 7.00 18.68 -5.69
C PHE A 86 5.93 17.57 -5.63
N TYR A 87 4.86 17.69 -6.41
CA TYR A 87 3.70 16.79 -6.38
C TYR A 87 4.07 15.30 -6.42
N PRO A 88 4.96 14.80 -7.31
CA PRO A 88 5.28 13.36 -7.36
C PRO A 88 5.93 12.83 -6.06
N VAL A 89 6.71 13.67 -5.38
CA VAL A 89 7.33 13.30 -4.09
C VAL A 89 6.28 13.31 -2.99
N ALA A 90 5.46 14.36 -2.93
CA ALA A 90 4.37 14.47 -1.96
C ALA A 90 3.33 13.34 -2.11
N GLU A 91 3.00 12.97 -3.35
CA GLU A 91 2.10 11.86 -3.66
C GLU A 91 2.66 10.54 -3.11
N ASN A 92 3.92 10.22 -3.41
CA ASN A 92 4.55 9.02 -2.86
C ASN A 92 4.59 9.04 -1.32
N ILE A 93 4.83 10.18 -0.68
CA ILE A 93 4.80 10.30 0.78
C ILE A 93 3.41 9.99 1.32
N THR A 94 2.36 10.62 0.77
CA THR A 94 0.99 10.40 1.27
C THR A 94 0.50 8.98 1.01
N ARG A 95 0.87 8.37 -0.13
CA ARG A 95 0.62 6.95 -0.42
C ARG A 95 1.31 6.05 0.61
N LEU A 96 2.59 6.28 0.87
CA LEU A 96 3.37 5.53 1.86
C LEU A 96 2.67 5.54 3.23
N LEU A 97 2.37 6.74 3.75
CA LEU A 97 1.77 6.89 5.08
C LEU A 97 0.42 6.17 5.18
N PHE A 98 -0.44 6.34 4.19
CA PHE A 98 -1.75 5.69 4.16
C PHE A 98 -1.61 4.17 4.14
N TYR A 99 -0.84 3.63 3.20
CA TYR A 99 -0.76 2.18 3.01
C TYR A 99 -0.01 1.46 4.14
N LEU A 100 0.93 2.13 4.83
CA LEU A 100 1.52 1.59 6.06
C LEU A 100 0.49 1.45 7.18
N VAL A 101 -0.39 2.43 7.36
CA VAL A 101 -1.47 2.35 8.34
C VAL A 101 -2.43 1.23 7.96
N SER A 102 -2.96 1.22 6.74
CA SER A 102 -3.96 0.25 6.31
C SER A 102 -3.46 -1.20 6.37
N SER A 103 -2.21 -1.45 5.94
CA SER A 103 -1.61 -2.78 6.06
C SER A 103 -1.42 -3.20 7.52
N SER A 104 -1.02 -2.27 8.39
CA SER A 104 -0.79 -2.55 9.81
C SER A 104 -2.09 -2.80 10.57
N GLU A 105 -3.17 -2.08 10.28
CA GLU A 105 -4.49 -2.34 10.84
C GLU A 105 -5.03 -3.72 10.43
N SER A 106 -4.84 -4.09 9.16
CA SER A 106 -5.27 -5.39 8.65
C SER A 106 -4.48 -6.54 9.29
N TYR A 107 -3.15 -6.39 9.46
CA TYR A 107 -2.35 -7.38 10.19
C TYR A 107 -2.73 -7.45 11.67
N GLU A 108 -2.97 -6.31 12.33
CA GLU A 108 -3.42 -6.31 13.72
C GLU A 108 -4.75 -7.05 13.88
N GLU A 109 -5.73 -6.85 12.98
CA GLU A 109 -7.01 -7.59 13.03
C GLU A 109 -6.82 -9.10 12.83
N VAL A 110 -5.87 -9.52 11.98
CA VAL A 110 -5.51 -10.92 11.80
C VAL A 110 -4.87 -11.53 13.05
N ASP A 111 -4.05 -10.74 13.75
CA ASP A 111 -3.25 -11.20 14.90
C ASP A 111 -4.00 -11.10 16.24
N LYS A 112 -5.20 -10.52 16.28
CA LYS A 112 -6.02 -10.43 17.49
C LYS A 112 -6.52 -11.81 17.95
N ASP A 113 -6.56 -11.98 19.28
CA ASP A 113 -7.18 -13.13 19.97
C ASP A 113 -8.71 -13.01 20.11
N SER A 114 -9.29 -11.87 19.71
CA SER A 114 -10.72 -11.66 19.51
C SER A 114 -10.97 -10.80 18.28
N GLY A 115 -11.79 -11.23 17.30
CA GLY A 115 -12.00 -10.46 16.06
C GLY A 115 -12.70 -11.24 14.96
N LEU A 116 -12.91 -10.59 13.81
CA LEU A 116 -13.62 -11.19 12.67
C LEU A 116 -12.82 -12.35 12.04
N ALA A 117 -11.50 -12.30 12.13
CA ALA A 117 -10.57 -13.26 11.54
C ALA A 117 -10.49 -14.63 12.25
N ILE A 118 -10.98 -14.73 13.49
CA ILE A 118 -10.76 -15.93 14.33
C ILE A 118 -11.73 -17.05 14.01
N HIS A 119 -12.95 -16.68 13.65
CA HIS A 119 -14.05 -17.62 13.44
C HIS A 119 -14.40 -17.80 11.96
N ASN A 120 -13.67 -17.14 11.07
CA ASN A 120 -13.90 -17.18 9.64
C ASN A 120 -12.56 -17.17 8.88
N ASP A 121 -12.17 -18.34 8.36
CA ASP A 121 -10.94 -18.52 7.60
C ASP A 121 -10.93 -17.68 6.32
N GLU A 122 -12.07 -17.54 5.63
CA GLU A 122 -12.20 -16.71 4.42
C GLU A 122 -11.96 -15.23 4.74
N MET A 123 -12.52 -14.75 5.86
CA MET A 123 -12.29 -13.39 6.33
C MET A 123 -10.82 -13.15 6.69
N ARG A 124 -10.20 -14.10 7.40
CA ARG A 124 -8.77 -14.03 7.73
C ARG A 124 -7.90 -13.99 6.47
N ASP A 125 -8.22 -14.80 5.47
CA ASP A 125 -7.48 -14.85 4.22
C ASP A 125 -7.66 -13.55 3.41
N SER A 126 -8.87 -12.98 3.40
CA SER A 126 -9.15 -11.67 2.82
C SER A 126 -8.36 -10.55 3.51
N LEU A 127 -8.34 -10.51 4.84
CA LEU A 127 -7.56 -9.52 5.60
C LEU A 127 -6.06 -9.65 5.33
N LYS A 128 -5.53 -10.87 5.23
CA LYS A 128 -4.13 -11.11 4.85
C LYS A 128 -3.83 -10.66 3.43
N ALA A 129 -4.75 -10.89 2.50
CA ALA A 129 -4.62 -10.46 1.11
C ALA A 129 -4.60 -8.93 1.02
N GLN A 130 -5.52 -8.25 1.72
CA GLN A 130 -5.56 -6.79 1.80
C GLN A 130 -4.30 -6.22 2.44
N ALA A 131 -3.88 -6.76 3.59
CA ALA A 131 -2.67 -6.33 4.28
C ALA A 131 -1.43 -6.40 3.38
N LYS A 132 -1.34 -7.45 2.57
CA LYS A 132 -0.25 -7.64 1.60
C LYS A 132 -0.35 -6.66 0.44
N ALA A 133 -1.54 -6.42 -0.11
CA ALA A 133 -1.74 -5.46 -1.20
C ALA A 133 -1.35 -4.04 -0.76
N ASP A 134 -1.79 -3.64 0.43
CA ASP A 134 -1.45 -2.34 1.01
C ASP A 134 0.06 -2.24 1.28
N LEU A 135 0.67 -3.27 1.87
CA LEU A 135 2.12 -3.26 2.12
C LEU A 135 2.93 -3.14 0.82
N LEU A 136 2.51 -3.81 -0.25
CA LEU A 136 3.15 -3.69 -1.57
C LEU A 136 3.00 -2.29 -2.16
N ALA A 137 1.84 -1.65 -1.98
CA ALA A 137 1.62 -0.27 -2.42
C ALA A 137 2.46 0.73 -1.60
N ALA A 138 2.64 0.48 -0.30
CA ALA A 138 3.54 1.26 0.55
C ALA A 138 5.01 1.10 0.12
N GLU A 139 5.44 -0.13 -0.18
CA GLU A 139 6.81 -0.39 -0.66
C GLU A 139 7.07 0.25 -2.03
N ASP A 140 6.09 0.21 -2.94
CA ASP A 140 6.21 0.86 -4.24
C ASP A 140 6.35 2.40 -4.10
N ALA A 141 5.54 3.01 -3.24
CA ALA A 141 5.67 4.42 -2.91
C ALA A 141 7.03 4.74 -2.26
N TRP A 142 7.53 3.85 -1.38
CA TRP A 142 8.84 3.99 -0.75
C TRP A 142 9.99 4.00 -1.75
N ARG A 143 9.94 3.16 -2.80
CA ARG A 143 10.98 3.14 -3.85
C ARG A 143 11.15 4.48 -4.54
N GLY A 144 10.08 5.26 -4.68
CA GLY A 144 10.12 6.64 -5.18
C GLY A 144 10.79 7.65 -4.24
N LEU A 145 11.03 7.26 -2.98
CA LEU A 145 11.52 8.13 -1.89
C LEU A 145 12.87 7.73 -1.32
N VAL A 146 13.42 6.56 -1.67
CA VAL A 146 14.70 6.04 -1.11
C VAL A 146 15.83 7.06 -1.21
N MET A 147 15.89 7.84 -2.30
CA MET A 147 16.92 8.86 -2.49
C MET A 147 16.72 10.11 -1.61
N VAL A 148 15.49 10.36 -1.14
CA VAL A 148 15.13 11.48 -0.26
C VAL A 148 15.40 11.13 1.21
N TYR A 149 15.21 9.86 1.58
CA TYR A 149 15.41 9.35 2.94
C TYR A 149 16.49 8.25 2.99
N PRO A 150 17.75 8.57 2.69
CA PRO A 150 18.80 7.57 2.46
C PRO A 150 19.22 6.78 3.71
N ASN A 151 18.85 7.25 4.92
CA ASN A 151 19.20 6.61 6.19
C ASN A 151 18.08 5.73 6.75
N SER A 152 16.90 5.69 6.09
CA SER A 152 15.76 4.94 6.60
C SER A 152 15.88 3.45 6.24
N THR A 153 15.53 2.60 7.21
CA THR A 153 15.52 1.13 7.08
C THR A 153 14.11 0.56 6.95
N LEU A 154 13.12 1.40 6.62
CA LEU A 154 11.70 1.07 6.67
C LEU A 154 11.31 -0.21 5.91
N PHE A 155 11.93 -0.45 4.76
CA PHE A 155 11.78 -1.66 3.94
C PHE A 155 13.12 -2.36 3.67
N GLY A 156 14.13 -2.13 4.53
CA GLY A 156 15.51 -2.60 4.36
C GLY A 156 15.80 -3.96 4.98
#